data_AF-A0A7M2V5R8-F1
#
_entry.id   AF-A0A7M2V5R8-F1
#
_cell.length_a   1.000
_cell.length_b   1.000
_cell.length_c   1.000
_cell.angle_alpha   90.00
_cell.angle_beta   90.00
_cell.angle_gamma   90.00
#
_symmetry.space_group_name_H-M   'P 1'
#
loop_
_entity.id
_entity.type
_entity.pdbx_description
1 polymer ?
#
loop_
_entity_poly.entity_id
_entity_poly.type
_entity_poly.pdbx_seq_one_letter_code
_entity_poly.pdbx_strand_id
1 'polypeptide(L)'
;METTNFLGQLTQQMILSAPLFSLIALGYCLGRFAGWPEAASGVFNRFCFSIALPCMLFKVMSKFYQSPPVDMRLLIAYFGSCLLIYIVGRIVAKSVFGLDAISASVFGLGGIFSNNVMLGIPVAVILLGQASLASVALVLVFNSLILWTLVTVSVEWAQSGSFSWKGIGKTLVNVLRNPLIIGIFSGFSWSATHHSLPQFIDGPVSMLGQVAAPLTLVTLGMSLSHYNISQGLRESAAICLIKLVLMPALIWALAYALHLPQQESQVVVLLGSMAVGINVYLMAQKFKVLQGATATSMLISTLLSTLTTPMLMILMSRFYPAWP
;
A
#
# COMPACT_ATOMS: atom_id res chain seq x y z
N MET A 1 6.27 -25.64 25.95
CA MET A 1 6.80 -24.32 26.36
C MET A 1 6.87 -23.30 25.22
N GLU A 2 7.02 -23.69 23.94
CA GLU A 2 7.04 -22.73 22.81
C GLU A 2 5.68 -22.14 22.40
N THR A 3 4.56 -22.84 22.61
CA THR A 3 3.22 -22.38 22.21
C THR A 3 2.70 -21.23 23.08
N THR A 4 3.05 -21.21 24.37
CA THR A 4 2.78 -20.10 25.30
C THR A 4 3.48 -18.81 24.88
N ASN A 5 4.67 -18.90 24.27
CA ASN A 5 5.37 -17.73 23.73
C ASN A 5 4.73 -17.21 22.43
N PHE A 6 4.25 -18.10 21.55
CA PHE A 6 3.62 -17.67 20.29
C PHE A 6 2.27 -17.00 20.51
N LEU A 7 1.39 -17.59 21.33
CA LEU A 7 0.11 -16.98 21.66
C LEU A 7 0.31 -15.65 22.40
N GLY A 8 1.29 -15.57 23.30
CA GLY A 8 1.69 -14.32 23.95
C GLY A 8 2.13 -13.25 22.94
N GLN A 9 3.02 -13.58 22.01
CA GLN A 9 3.47 -12.66 20.96
C GLN A 9 2.34 -12.22 20.03
N LEU A 10 1.44 -13.15 19.66
CA LEU A 10 0.27 -12.84 18.83
C LEU A 10 -0.67 -11.86 19.55
N THR A 11 -0.98 -12.14 20.83
CA THR A 11 -1.81 -11.22 21.62
C THR A 11 -1.14 -9.86 21.78
N GLN A 12 0.17 -9.81 22.01
CA GLN A 12 0.92 -8.55 22.11
C GLN A 12 0.89 -7.76 20.80
N GLN A 13 1.10 -8.41 19.65
CA GLN A 13 1.01 -7.76 18.34
C GLN A 13 -0.42 -7.30 18.01
N MET A 14 -1.44 -8.06 18.40
CA MET A 14 -2.83 -7.60 18.29
C MET A 14 -3.10 -6.39 19.18
N ILE A 15 -2.56 -6.36 20.39
CA ILE A 15 -2.66 -5.20 21.30
C ILE A 15 -1.93 -3.99 20.71
N LEU A 16 -0.73 -4.17 20.15
CA LEU A 16 0.03 -3.09 19.51
C LEU A 16 -0.67 -2.53 18.26
N SER A 17 -1.40 -3.39 17.54
CA SER A 17 -2.15 -2.97 16.35
C SER A 17 -3.60 -2.57 16.66
N ALA A 18 -4.12 -2.83 17.87
CA ALA A 18 -5.47 -2.45 18.27
C ALA A 18 -5.79 -0.96 18.05
N PRO A 19 -4.90 0.01 18.38
CA PRO A 19 -5.16 1.42 18.11
C PRO A 19 -5.44 1.73 16.64
N LEU A 20 -4.77 1.04 15.72
CA LEU A 20 -4.99 1.20 14.27
C LEU A 20 -6.44 0.80 13.91
N PHE A 21 -6.88 -0.35 14.41
CA PHE A 21 -8.21 -0.87 14.15
C PHE A 21 -9.29 -0.06 14.87
N SER A 22 -9.00 0.47 16.06
CA SER A 22 -9.89 1.41 16.74
C SER A 22 -10.12 2.67 15.92
N LEU A 23 -9.10 3.21 15.24
CA LEU A 23 -9.25 4.36 14.35
C LEU A 23 -10.07 4.03 13.10
N ILE A 24 -9.84 2.86 12.49
CA ILE A 24 -10.65 2.40 11.35
C ILE A 24 -12.11 2.20 11.79
N ALA A 25 -12.34 1.55 12.93
CA ALA A 25 -13.69 1.32 13.48
C ALA A 25 -14.38 2.64 13.83
N LEU A 26 -13.67 3.59 14.42
CA LEU A 26 -14.16 4.94 14.67
C LEU A 26 -14.61 5.60 13.36
N GLY A 27 -13.76 5.59 12.34
CA GLY A 27 -14.11 6.10 11.02
C GLY A 27 -15.36 5.44 10.42
N TYR A 28 -15.46 4.11 10.53
CA TYR A 28 -16.63 3.37 10.07
C TYR A 28 -17.90 3.80 10.82
N CYS A 29 -17.83 3.93 12.14
CA CYS A 29 -18.95 4.39 12.96
C CYS A 29 -19.35 5.83 12.63
N LEU A 30 -18.39 6.71 12.35
CA LEU A 30 -18.67 8.08 11.92
C LEU A 30 -19.43 8.10 10.59
N GLY A 31 -18.97 7.31 9.60
CA GLY A 31 -19.62 7.22 8.29
C GLY A 31 -20.97 6.50 8.32
N ARG A 32 -21.17 5.51 9.20
CA ARG A 32 -22.39 4.69 9.23
C ARG A 32 -23.46 5.18 10.19
N PHE A 33 -23.06 5.65 11.38
CA PHE A 33 -23.98 5.89 12.50
C PHE A 33 -24.03 7.36 12.93
N ALA A 34 -22.95 8.13 12.78
CA ALA A 34 -22.91 9.51 13.24
C ALA A 34 -23.51 10.53 12.27
N GLY A 35 -24.11 10.08 11.16
CA GLY A 35 -24.79 10.94 10.18
C GLY A 35 -23.85 11.87 9.41
N TRP A 36 -22.55 11.56 9.34
CA TRP A 36 -21.61 12.33 8.54
C TRP A 36 -21.94 12.20 7.05
N PRO A 37 -21.83 13.27 6.25
CA PRO A 37 -22.09 13.19 4.81
C PRO A 37 -21.13 12.19 4.13
N GLU A 38 -21.61 11.44 3.14
CA GLU A 38 -20.78 10.49 2.38
C GLU A 38 -19.53 11.18 1.77
N ALA A 39 -19.71 12.44 1.36
CA ALA A 39 -18.65 13.30 0.81
C ALA A 39 -17.50 13.57 1.79
N ALA A 40 -17.70 13.45 3.10
CA ALA A 40 -16.68 13.74 4.11
C ALA A 40 -15.44 12.84 3.95
N SER A 41 -15.65 11.55 3.64
CA SER A 41 -14.56 10.61 3.36
C SER A 41 -13.68 11.08 2.20
N GLY A 42 -14.28 11.63 1.14
CA GLY A 42 -13.58 12.18 -0.02
C GLY A 42 -12.77 13.44 0.32
N VAL A 43 -13.33 14.33 1.14
CA VAL A 43 -12.64 15.56 1.58
C VAL A 43 -11.41 15.23 2.42
N PHE A 44 -11.55 14.34 3.41
CA PHE A 44 -10.40 13.93 4.23
C PHE A 44 -9.37 13.15 3.44
N ASN A 45 -9.79 12.30 2.51
CA ASN A 45 -8.88 11.62 1.60
C ASN A 45 -8.06 12.64 0.82
N ARG A 46 -8.71 13.64 0.22
CA ARG A 46 -8.01 14.70 -0.50
C ARG A 46 -7.00 15.41 0.40
N PHE A 47 -7.39 15.81 1.61
CA PHE A 47 -6.48 16.45 2.57
C PHE A 47 -5.28 15.55 2.92
N CYS A 48 -5.51 14.27 3.23
CA CYS A 48 -4.45 13.33 3.56
C CYS A 48 -3.44 13.19 2.42
N PHE A 49 -3.93 12.95 1.19
CA PHE A 49 -3.08 12.71 0.03
C PHE A 49 -2.38 13.96 -0.50
N SER A 50 -2.99 15.14 -0.35
CA SER A 50 -2.42 16.38 -0.92
C SER A 50 -1.61 17.22 0.07
N ILE A 51 -1.78 17.00 1.38
CA ILE A 51 -1.11 17.80 2.42
C ILE A 51 -0.43 16.91 3.46
N ALA A 52 -1.19 16.11 4.22
CA ALA A 52 -0.65 15.45 5.41
C ALA A 52 0.43 14.41 5.10
N LEU A 53 0.15 13.48 4.17
CA LEU A 53 1.09 12.45 3.75
C LEU A 53 2.33 13.03 3.03
N PRO A 54 2.19 13.99 2.10
CA PRO A 54 3.35 14.70 1.55
C PRO A 54 4.23 15.35 2.62
N CYS A 55 3.64 16.02 3.63
CA CYS A 55 4.41 16.62 4.73
C CYS A 55 5.14 15.56 5.55
N MET A 56 4.48 14.44 5.84
CA MET A 56 5.07 13.32 6.55
C MET A 56 6.26 12.73 5.76
N LEU A 57 6.07 12.44 4.47
CA LEU A 57 7.11 11.88 3.61
C LEU A 57 8.27 12.86 3.42
N PHE A 58 7.98 14.15 3.23
CA PHE A 58 8.99 15.21 3.16
C PHE A 58 9.86 15.24 4.41
N LYS A 59 9.24 15.22 5.60
CA LYS A 59 9.95 15.26 6.89
C LYS A 59 10.88 14.07 7.11
N VAL A 60 10.49 12.89 6.64
CA VAL A 60 11.34 11.70 6.70
C VAL A 60 12.49 11.84 5.71
N MET A 61 12.16 12.18 4.46
CA MET A 61 13.16 12.27 3.40
C MET A 61 14.14 13.42 3.62
N SER A 62 13.77 14.47 4.34
CA SER A 62 14.67 15.58 4.67
C SER A 62 15.75 15.23 5.68
N LYS A 63 15.58 14.12 6.40
CA LYS A 63 16.59 13.54 7.30
C LYS A 63 17.27 12.31 6.69
N PHE A 64 17.09 12.05 5.40
CA PHE A 64 17.58 10.83 4.76
C PHE A 64 19.09 10.65 4.85
N TYR A 65 19.89 11.72 4.92
CA TYR A 65 21.34 11.65 5.09
C TYR A 65 21.76 11.01 6.43
N GLN A 66 20.85 10.94 7.41
CA GLN A 66 21.07 10.30 8.71
C GLN A 66 20.57 8.85 8.73
N SER A 67 19.82 8.43 7.71
CA SER A 67 19.24 7.10 7.63
C SER A 67 20.25 6.09 7.08
N PRO A 68 20.17 4.82 7.50
CA PRO A 68 20.96 3.77 6.87
C PRO A 68 20.64 3.67 5.37
N PRO A 69 21.63 3.26 4.54
CA PRO A 69 21.43 3.10 3.12
C PRO A 69 20.35 2.06 2.84
N VAL A 70 19.37 2.42 2.01
CA VAL A 70 18.28 1.54 1.62
C VAL A 70 18.75 0.58 0.53
N ASP A 71 18.61 -0.72 0.77
CA ASP A 71 19.05 -1.74 -0.18
C ASP A 71 18.10 -1.86 -1.39
N MET A 72 18.62 -1.54 -2.59
CA MET A 72 17.84 -1.58 -3.83
C MET A 72 17.30 -2.96 -4.20
N ARG A 73 17.85 -4.05 -3.64
CA ARG A 73 17.33 -5.42 -3.80
C ARG A 73 15.88 -5.54 -3.32
N LEU A 74 15.42 -4.64 -2.43
CA LEU A 74 14.03 -4.59 -1.98
C LEU A 74 13.07 -4.32 -3.14
N LEU A 75 13.48 -3.54 -4.14
CA LEU A 75 12.66 -3.26 -5.32
C LEU A 75 12.51 -4.50 -6.19
N ILE A 76 13.58 -5.27 -6.35
CA ILE A 76 13.55 -6.54 -7.09
C ILE A 76 12.63 -7.54 -6.37
N ALA A 77 12.77 -7.67 -5.04
CA ALA A 77 11.91 -8.55 -4.25
C ALA A 77 10.42 -8.17 -4.38
N TYR A 78 10.09 -6.89 -4.19
CA TYR A 78 8.71 -6.42 -4.22
C TYR A 78 8.11 -6.45 -5.64
N PHE A 79 8.77 -5.80 -6.62
CA PHE A 79 8.22 -5.68 -7.97
C PHE A 79 8.39 -6.95 -8.80
N GLY A 80 9.42 -7.76 -8.55
CA GLY A 80 9.54 -9.11 -9.09
C GLY A 80 8.38 -9.99 -8.62
N SER A 81 8.01 -9.93 -7.34
CA SER A 81 6.82 -10.62 -6.83
C SER A 81 5.54 -10.09 -7.46
N CYS A 82 5.37 -8.77 -7.59
CA CYS A 82 4.22 -8.18 -8.28
C CYS A 82 4.08 -8.76 -9.71
N LEU A 83 5.17 -8.84 -10.47
CA LEU A 83 5.13 -9.36 -11.84
C LEU A 83 4.66 -10.82 -11.87
N LEU A 84 5.25 -11.67 -11.02
CA LEU A 84 4.90 -13.08 -10.94
C LEU A 84 3.45 -13.29 -10.49
N ILE A 85 3.00 -12.58 -9.44
CA ILE A 85 1.63 -12.65 -8.95
C ILE A 85 0.63 -12.13 -9.99
N TYR A 86 0.98 -11.10 -10.75
CA TYR A 86 0.13 -10.62 -11.84
C TYR A 86 -0.08 -11.72 -12.89
N ILE A 87 0.99 -12.41 -13.29
CA ILE A 87 0.92 -13.53 -14.24
C ILE A 87 0.08 -14.66 -13.67
N VAL A 88 0.34 -15.07 -12.42
CA VAL A 88 -0.45 -16.12 -11.75
C VAL A 88 -1.92 -15.73 -11.66
N GLY A 89 -2.23 -14.50 -11.24
CA GLY A 89 -3.59 -13.98 -11.14
C GLY A 89 -4.31 -13.98 -12.50
N ARG A 90 -3.62 -13.63 -13.59
CA ARG A 90 -4.15 -13.71 -14.96
C ARG A 90 -4.47 -15.14 -15.38
N ILE A 91 -3.58 -16.08 -15.07
CA ILE A 91 -3.77 -17.51 -15.38
C ILE A 91 -4.96 -18.04 -14.58
N VAL A 92 -5.03 -17.78 -13.27
CA VAL A 92 -6.14 -18.18 -12.41
C VAL A 92 -7.46 -17.58 -12.91
N ALA A 93 -7.50 -16.29 -13.23
CA ALA A 93 -8.67 -15.63 -13.77
C ALA A 93 -9.19 -16.29 -15.06
N LYS A 94 -8.29 -16.66 -15.97
CA LYS A 94 -8.67 -17.29 -17.24
C LYS A 94 -9.04 -18.77 -17.05
N SER A 95 -8.21 -19.54 -16.35
CA SER A 95 -8.33 -21.00 -16.26
C SER A 95 -9.40 -21.45 -15.25
N VAL A 96 -9.58 -20.75 -14.14
CA VAL A 96 -10.52 -21.14 -13.08
C VAL A 96 -11.87 -20.43 -13.24
N PHE A 97 -11.85 -19.16 -13.64
CA PHE A 97 -13.04 -18.32 -13.69
C PHE A 97 -13.52 -18.01 -15.12
N GLY A 98 -12.77 -18.44 -16.16
CA GLY A 98 -13.17 -18.21 -17.55
C GLY A 98 -13.26 -16.73 -17.94
N LEU A 99 -12.55 -15.84 -17.23
CA LEU A 99 -12.68 -14.40 -17.39
C LEU A 99 -12.07 -13.92 -18.71
N ASP A 100 -12.69 -12.91 -19.32
CA ASP A 100 -12.17 -12.23 -20.50
C ASP A 100 -10.85 -11.50 -20.20
N ALA A 101 -10.17 -11.05 -21.26
CA ALA A 101 -8.85 -10.43 -21.14
C ALA A 101 -8.84 -9.12 -20.34
N ILE A 102 -9.94 -8.39 -20.20
CA ILE A 102 -9.98 -7.16 -19.39
C ILE A 102 -10.24 -7.54 -17.93
N SER A 103 -11.22 -8.40 -17.69
CA SER A 103 -11.54 -8.92 -16.34
C SER A 103 -10.34 -9.63 -15.70
N ALA A 104 -9.62 -10.47 -16.46
CA ALA A 104 -8.42 -11.14 -15.96
C ALA A 104 -7.31 -10.15 -15.58
N SER A 105 -7.21 -9.00 -16.28
CA SER A 105 -6.24 -7.94 -15.92
C SER A 105 -6.62 -7.31 -14.60
N VAL A 106 -7.89 -6.91 -14.44
CA VAL A 106 -8.38 -6.32 -13.19
C VAL A 106 -8.24 -7.31 -12.01
N PHE A 107 -8.51 -8.60 -12.24
CA PHE A 107 -8.28 -9.65 -11.25
C PHE A 107 -6.81 -9.74 -10.82
N GLY A 108 -5.88 -9.81 -11.79
CA GLY A 108 -4.44 -9.82 -11.51
C GLY A 108 -3.96 -8.55 -10.79
N LEU A 109 -4.52 -7.39 -11.15
CA LEU A 109 -4.25 -6.13 -10.44
C LEU A 109 -4.68 -6.19 -8.97
N GLY A 110 -5.79 -6.87 -8.67
CA GLY A 110 -6.25 -7.13 -7.31
C GLY A 110 -5.25 -7.90 -6.45
N GLY A 111 -4.46 -8.79 -7.05
CA GLY A 111 -3.43 -9.54 -6.35
C GLY A 111 -2.18 -8.73 -6.00
N ILE A 112 -1.88 -7.66 -6.76
CA ILE A 112 -0.59 -6.96 -6.66
C ILE A 112 -0.72 -5.57 -6.03
N PHE A 113 -1.79 -4.82 -6.33
CA PHE A 113 -1.92 -3.46 -5.84
C PHE A 113 -2.46 -3.44 -4.42
N SER A 114 -1.58 -3.06 -3.50
CA SER A 114 -1.88 -2.84 -2.09
C SER A 114 -2.39 -1.42 -1.81
N ASN A 115 -3.17 -1.26 -0.74
CA ASN A 115 -3.45 0.03 -0.13
C ASN A 115 -2.27 0.56 0.71
N ASN A 116 -1.10 0.70 0.08
CA ASN A 116 0.14 1.06 0.78
C ASN A 116 0.13 2.48 1.33
N VAL A 117 -0.64 3.39 0.73
CA VAL A 117 -0.64 4.78 1.18
C VAL A 117 -1.54 4.98 2.40
N MET A 118 -2.79 4.50 2.36
CA MET A 118 -3.73 4.72 3.46
C MET A 118 -3.53 3.75 4.62
N LEU A 119 -3.06 2.54 4.34
CA LEU A 119 -2.92 1.46 5.33
C LEU A 119 -1.44 1.11 5.52
N GLY A 120 -0.68 0.93 4.44
CA GLY A 120 0.74 0.51 4.52
C GLY A 120 1.63 1.47 5.31
N ILE A 121 1.59 2.77 5.02
CA ILE A 121 2.36 3.80 5.72
C ILE A 121 2.10 3.77 7.25
N PRO A 122 0.86 3.97 7.74
CA PRO A 122 0.63 4.03 9.19
C PRO A 122 0.99 2.72 9.89
N VAL A 123 0.71 1.58 9.26
CA VAL A 123 1.03 0.26 9.82
C VAL A 123 2.55 0.05 9.87
N ALA A 124 3.30 0.45 8.84
CA ALA A 124 4.76 0.37 8.83
C ALA A 124 5.39 1.24 9.94
N VAL A 125 4.89 2.46 10.15
CA VAL A 125 5.40 3.33 11.23
C VAL A 125 5.18 2.73 12.60
N ILE A 126 4.01 2.15 12.83
CA ILE A 126 3.66 1.61 14.14
C ILE A 126 4.37 0.28 14.43
N LEU A 127 4.47 -0.61 13.43
CA LEU A 127 5.07 -1.93 13.63
C LEU A 127 6.59 -1.95 13.46
N LEU A 128 7.13 -1.15 12.54
CA LEU A 128 8.56 -1.17 12.16
C LEU A 128 9.29 0.14 12.53
N GLY A 129 8.58 1.13 13.07
CA GLY A 129 9.15 2.42 13.45
C GLY A 129 9.40 3.37 12.26
N GLN A 130 9.85 4.59 12.55
CA GLN A 130 10.05 5.63 11.53
C GLN A 130 11.19 5.31 10.54
N ALA A 131 12.16 4.46 10.92
CA ALA A 131 13.25 4.06 10.03
C ALA A 131 12.74 3.32 8.77
N SER A 132 11.58 2.66 8.86
CA SER A 132 10.94 1.98 7.73
C SER A 132 10.48 2.92 6.61
N LEU A 133 10.22 4.20 6.93
CA LEU A 133 9.58 5.14 6.02
C LEU A 133 10.43 5.45 4.78
N ALA A 134 11.75 5.34 4.87
CA ALA A 134 12.65 5.46 3.73
C ALA A 134 12.41 4.37 2.68
N SER A 135 12.40 3.12 3.11
CA SER A 135 12.12 1.95 2.26
C SER A 135 10.68 1.98 1.74
N VAL A 136 9.71 2.40 2.56
CA VAL A 136 8.31 2.58 2.14
C VAL A 136 8.21 3.66 1.05
N ALA A 137 8.85 4.82 1.25
CA ALA A 137 8.85 5.91 0.27
C ALA A 137 9.41 5.44 -1.07
N LEU A 138 10.52 4.70 -1.06
CA LEU A 138 11.12 4.14 -2.28
C LEU A 138 10.14 3.22 -3.01
N VAL A 139 9.51 2.27 -2.31
CA VAL A 139 8.49 1.39 -2.91
C VAL A 139 7.33 2.21 -3.48
N LEU A 140 6.87 3.26 -2.77
CA LEU A 140 5.76 4.11 -3.22
C LEU A 140 6.09 4.91 -4.49
N VAL A 141 7.32 5.39 -4.64
CA VAL A 141 7.78 6.09 -5.86
C VAL A 141 7.68 5.16 -7.07
N PHE A 142 8.28 3.97 -6.98
CA PHE A 142 8.25 3.00 -8.06
C PHE A 142 6.84 2.47 -8.34
N ASN A 143 6.05 2.26 -7.29
CA ASN A 143 4.65 1.84 -7.43
C ASN A 143 3.83 2.91 -8.17
N SER A 144 4.03 4.18 -7.84
CA SER A 144 3.39 5.30 -8.56
C SER A 144 3.82 5.37 -10.02
N LEU A 145 5.12 5.21 -10.31
CA LEU A 145 5.65 5.15 -11.68
C LEU A 145 4.98 4.03 -12.48
N ILE A 146 4.91 2.83 -11.93
CA ILE A 146 4.30 1.66 -12.59
C ILE A 146 2.81 1.89 -12.83
N LEU A 147 2.07 2.36 -11.82
CA LEU A 147 0.63 2.58 -11.95
C LEU A 147 0.32 3.64 -13.01
N TRP A 148 1.02 4.77 -13.00
CA TRP A 148 0.85 5.81 -14.02
C TRP A 148 1.27 5.35 -15.40
N THR A 149 2.34 4.55 -15.51
CA THR A 149 2.75 3.96 -16.79
C THR A 149 1.67 3.03 -17.32
N LEU A 150 1.13 2.14 -16.48
CA LEU A 150 0.03 1.24 -16.86
C LEU A 150 -1.21 2.03 -17.31
N VAL A 151 -1.58 3.09 -16.60
CA VAL A 151 -2.71 3.95 -16.97
C VAL A 151 -2.46 4.65 -18.30
N THR A 152 -1.29 5.25 -18.50
CA THR A 152 -0.97 5.94 -19.76
C THR A 152 -0.95 4.97 -20.92
N VAL A 153 -0.26 3.83 -20.80
CA VAL A 153 -0.23 2.80 -21.83
C VAL A 153 -1.64 2.31 -22.16
N SER A 154 -2.49 2.08 -21.15
CA SER A 154 -3.87 1.67 -21.36
C SER A 154 -4.69 2.73 -22.12
N VAL A 155 -4.49 4.02 -21.82
CA VAL A 155 -5.19 5.13 -22.47
C VAL A 155 -4.70 5.32 -23.91
N GLU A 156 -3.40 5.27 -24.14
CA GLU A 156 -2.82 5.42 -25.48
C GLU A 156 -3.15 4.24 -26.40
N TRP A 157 -3.13 3.03 -25.86
CA TRP A 157 -3.56 1.86 -26.61
C TRP A 157 -5.03 1.98 -27.05
N ALA A 158 -5.90 2.47 -26.14
CA ALA A 158 -7.32 2.66 -26.44
C ALA A 158 -7.61 3.80 -27.43
N GLN A 159 -6.78 4.86 -27.46
CA GLN A 159 -7.00 6.03 -28.32
C GLN A 159 -6.30 5.93 -29.68
N SER A 160 -5.14 5.28 -29.74
CA SER A 160 -4.21 5.41 -30.88
C SER A 160 -3.59 4.10 -31.37
N GLY A 161 -3.85 2.96 -30.71
CA GLY A 161 -3.37 1.64 -31.14
C GLY A 161 -1.85 1.47 -31.25
N SER A 162 -1.06 2.45 -30.79
CA SER A 162 0.40 2.46 -30.87
C SER A 162 1.03 3.16 -29.66
N PHE A 163 2.26 2.78 -29.32
CA PHE A 163 3.03 3.34 -28.22
C PHE A 163 3.71 4.64 -28.68
N SER A 164 3.44 5.77 -28.01
CA SER A 164 4.03 7.07 -28.38
C SER A 164 5.03 7.55 -27.33
N TRP A 165 6.17 8.09 -27.79
CA TRP A 165 7.12 8.80 -26.93
C TRP A 165 6.48 9.99 -26.18
N LYS A 166 5.40 10.58 -26.72
CA LYS A 166 4.62 11.63 -26.05
C LYS A 166 3.92 11.11 -24.79
N GLY A 167 3.53 9.84 -24.75
CA GLY A 167 2.92 9.18 -23.59
C GLY A 167 3.86 9.01 -22.42
N ILE A 168 5.11 8.65 -22.70
CA ILE A 168 6.16 8.53 -21.69
C ILE A 168 6.39 9.90 -21.02
N GLY A 169 6.51 10.97 -21.81
CA GLY A 169 6.64 12.33 -21.28
C GLY A 169 5.44 12.76 -20.42
N LYS A 170 4.22 12.48 -20.86
CA LYS A 170 3.00 12.77 -20.10
C LYS A 170 2.91 11.97 -18.79
N THR A 171 3.34 10.71 -18.81
CA THR A 171 3.43 9.86 -17.61
C THR A 171 4.37 10.45 -16.60
N LEU A 172 5.57 10.85 -17.03
CA LEU A 172 6.58 11.42 -16.15
C LEU A 172 6.08 12.71 -15.50
N VAL A 173 5.44 13.59 -16.28
CA VAL A 173 4.83 14.83 -15.76
C VAL A 173 3.73 14.52 -14.73
N ASN A 174 2.87 13.52 -14.98
CA ASN A 174 1.82 13.15 -14.03
C ASN A 174 2.37 12.57 -12.73
N VAL A 175 3.44 11.77 -12.81
CA VAL A 175 4.13 11.24 -11.63
C VAL A 175 4.78 12.36 -10.83
N LEU A 176 5.46 13.31 -11.49
CA LEU A 176 6.07 14.46 -10.83
C LEU A 176 5.02 15.43 -10.24
N ARG A 177 3.78 15.42 -10.74
CA ARG A 177 2.65 16.17 -10.16
C ARG A 177 1.99 15.47 -8.98
N ASN A 178 2.33 14.21 -8.68
CA ASN A 178 1.76 13.50 -7.55
C ASN A 178 2.28 14.12 -6.23
N PRO A 179 1.41 14.61 -5.33
CA PRO A 179 1.84 15.28 -4.10
C PRO A 179 2.75 14.44 -3.21
N LEU A 180 2.57 13.11 -3.18
CA LEU A 180 3.44 12.21 -2.41
C LEU A 180 4.85 12.20 -2.99
N ILE A 181 4.96 12.16 -4.31
CA ILE A 181 6.22 12.16 -5.05
C ILE A 181 6.92 13.51 -4.86
N ILE A 182 6.17 14.61 -4.92
CA ILE A 182 6.67 15.95 -4.60
C ILE A 182 7.23 15.98 -3.18
N GLY A 183 6.49 15.47 -2.19
CA GLY A 183 6.95 15.39 -0.79
C GLY A 183 8.25 14.60 -0.65
N ILE A 184 8.34 13.42 -1.28
CA ILE A 184 9.54 12.58 -1.25
C ILE A 184 10.74 13.28 -1.88
N PHE A 185 10.62 13.79 -3.11
CA PHE A 185 11.74 14.41 -3.82
C PHE A 185 12.15 15.76 -3.25
N SER A 186 11.20 16.56 -2.75
CA SER A 186 11.54 17.83 -2.08
C SER A 186 12.26 17.58 -0.75
N GLY A 187 11.85 16.56 0.01
CA GLY A 187 12.54 16.16 1.23
C GLY A 187 13.93 15.62 0.92
N PHE A 188 14.06 14.74 -0.06
CA PHE A 188 15.35 14.19 -0.48
C PHE A 188 16.31 15.29 -0.98
N SER A 189 15.80 16.22 -1.79
CA SER A 189 16.57 17.40 -2.24
C SER A 189 17.05 18.25 -1.06
N TRP A 190 16.22 18.44 -0.03
CA TRP A 190 16.63 19.12 1.19
C TRP A 190 17.72 18.35 1.93
N SER A 191 17.56 17.03 2.04
CA SER A 191 18.55 16.18 2.71
C SER A 191 19.93 16.26 2.08
N ALA A 192 20.04 16.49 0.78
CA ALA A 192 21.33 16.68 0.10
C ALA A 192 22.09 17.92 0.60
N THR A 193 21.39 18.90 1.17
CA THR A 193 22.05 20.07 1.78
C THR A 193 22.73 19.75 3.11
N HIS A 194 22.41 18.62 3.76
CA HIS A 194 22.91 18.22 5.09
C HIS A 194 22.58 19.23 6.22
N HIS A 195 21.65 20.17 6.00
CA HIS A 195 21.23 21.14 7.00
C HIS A 195 19.94 20.70 7.71
N SER A 196 19.83 21.00 9.00
CA SER A 196 18.58 20.87 9.73
C SER A 196 17.53 21.85 9.20
N LEU A 197 16.26 21.43 9.18
CA LEU A 197 15.18 22.34 8.81
C LEU A 197 15.04 23.51 9.79
N PRO A 198 14.83 24.74 9.31
CA PRO A 198 14.46 25.87 10.15
C PRO A 198 13.18 25.57 10.92
N GLN A 199 13.13 25.92 12.21
CA GLN A 199 12.02 25.57 13.11
C GLN A 199 10.65 26.07 12.61
N PHE A 200 10.61 27.23 11.94
CA PHE A 200 9.39 27.80 11.37
C PHE A 200 8.76 26.92 10.26
N ILE A 201 9.57 26.13 9.54
CA ILE A 201 9.08 25.15 8.56
C ILE A 201 8.86 23.80 9.25
N ASP A 202 9.82 23.41 10.09
CA ASP A 202 9.83 22.10 10.73
C ASP A 202 8.61 21.84 11.63
N GLY A 203 8.19 22.86 12.39
CA GLY A 203 7.04 22.78 13.29
C GLY A 203 5.74 22.45 12.55
N PRO A 204 5.26 23.30 11.63
CA PRO A 204 4.03 23.06 10.87
C PRO A 204 4.06 21.75 10.07
N VAL A 205 5.18 21.45 9.41
CA VAL A 205 5.33 20.20 8.65
C VAL A 205 5.21 18.98 9.57
N SER A 206 5.82 19.03 10.76
CA SER A 206 5.72 17.95 11.75
C SER A 206 4.28 17.80 12.26
N MET A 207 3.58 18.91 12.55
CA MET A 207 2.19 18.87 12.99
C MET A 207 1.28 18.22 11.93
N LEU A 208 1.42 18.62 10.67
CA LEU A 208 0.66 18.03 9.56
C LEU A 208 1.03 16.56 9.33
N GLY A 209 2.31 16.21 9.41
CA GLY A 209 2.79 14.85 9.25
C GLY A 209 2.29 13.90 10.34
N GLN A 210 2.19 14.36 11.59
CA GLN A 210 1.68 13.57 12.72
C GLN A 210 0.19 13.24 12.59
N VAL A 211 -0.60 14.11 11.94
CA VAL A 211 -2.03 13.85 11.68
C VAL A 211 -2.22 12.83 10.54
N ALA A 212 -1.24 12.67 9.66
CA ALA A 212 -1.36 11.83 8.46
C ALA A 212 -1.76 10.39 8.80
N ALA A 213 -0.96 9.68 9.59
CA ALA A 213 -1.23 8.29 9.94
C ALA A 213 -2.64 8.07 10.56
N PRO A 214 -3.03 8.74 11.67
CA PRO A 214 -4.32 8.49 12.28
C PRO A 214 -5.50 8.93 11.40
N LEU A 215 -5.41 10.09 10.73
CA LEU A 215 -6.51 10.58 9.90
C LEU A 215 -6.74 9.69 8.68
N THR A 216 -5.68 9.13 8.08
CA THR A 216 -5.84 8.26 6.90
C THR A 216 -6.53 6.94 7.27
N LEU A 217 -6.30 6.41 8.49
CA LEU A 217 -7.00 5.23 9.00
C LEU A 217 -8.47 5.50 9.32
N VAL A 218 -8.78 6.64 9.95
CA VAL A 218 -10.18 7.07 10.17
C VAL A 218 -10.89 7.25 8.83
N THR A 219 -10.23 7.91 7.88
CA THR A 219 -10.79 8.15 6.54
C THR A 219 -11.00 6.84 5.77
N LEU A 220 -10.10 5.86 5.93
CA LEU A 220 -10.29 4.52 5.39
C LEU A 220 -11.57 3.89 5.96
N GLY A 221 -11.72 3.91 7.30
CA GLY A 221 -12.92 3.43 7.97
C GLY A 221 -14.21 4.05 7.44
N MET A 222 -14.23 5.38 7.29
CA MET A 222 -15.37 6.11 6.70
C MET A 222 -15.62 5.68 5.25
N SER A 223 -14.57 5.37 4.47
CA SER A 223 -14.74 4.90 3.10
C SER A 223 -15.36 3.50 3.09
N LEU A 224 -14.96 2.62 4.02
CA LEU A 224 -15.48 1.26 4.16
C LEU A 224 -16.97 1.21 4.51
N SER A 225 -17.53 2.21 5.20
CA SER A 225 -18.95 2.22 5.57
C SER A 225 -19.91 2.32 4.39
N HIS A 226 -19.43 2.72 3.22
CA HIS A 226 -20.23 2.90 2.01
C HIS A 226 -20.14 1.71 1.05
N TYR A 227 -19.16 0.81 1.25
CA TYR A 227 -19.01 -0.38 0.42
C TYR A 227 -19.89 -1.50 0.96
N ASN A 228 -20.64 -2.13 0.05
CA ASN A 228 -21.44 -3.30 0.36
C ASN A 228 -20.76 -4.56 -0.19
N ILE A 229 -20.83 -5.66 0.57
CA ILE A 229 -20.51 -6.98 0.04
C ILE A 229 -21.50 -7.27 -1.08
N SER A 230 -20.98 -7.56 -2.27
CA SER A 230 -21.78 -7.67 -3.49
C SER A 230 -21.42 -8.95 -4.26
N GLN A 231 -21.89 -9.06 -5.51
CA GLN A 231 -21.69 -10.22 -6.36
C GLN A 231 -20.20 -10.49 -6.64
N GLY A 232 -19.87 -11.75 -6.93
CA GLY A 232 -18.50 -12.18 -7.23
C GLY A 232 -17.69 -12.59 -6.00
N LEU A 233 -18.32 -13.24 -5.02
CA LEU A 233 -17.67 -13.70 -3.79
C LEU A 233 -16.55 -14.70 -4.05
N ARG A 234 -16.69 -15.56 -5.08
CA ARG A 234 -15.67 -16.56 -5.43
C ARG A 234 -14.41 -15.89 -5.96
N GLU A 235 -14.57 -14.92 -6.85
CA GLU A 235 -13.50 -14.10 -7.40
C GLU A 235 -12.87 -13.25 -6.29
N SER A 236 -13.69 -12.67 -5.42
CA SER A 236 -13.23 -11.87 -4.28
C SER A 236 -12.36 -12.70 -3.33
N ALA A 237 -12.81 -13.90 -2.98
CA ALA A 237 -12.08 -14.81 -2.10
C ALA A 237 -10.74 -15.22 -2.73
N ALA A 238 -10.71 -15.49 -4.03
CA ALA A 238 -9.47 -15.81 -4.74
C ALA A 238 -8.51 -14.61 -4.79
N ILE A 239 -9.01 -13.39 -5.04
CA ILE A 239 -8.21 -12.16 -4.95
C ILE A 239 -7.63 -12.00 -3.54
N CYS A 240 -8.45 -12.17 -2.50
CA CYS A 240 -8.00 -12.07 -1.11
C CYS A 240 -6.93 -13.12 -0.78
N LEU A 241 -7.10 -14.37 -1.22
CA LEU A 241 -6.13 -15.43 -1.00
C LEU A 241 -4.79 -15.12 -1.67
N ILE A 242 -4.83 -14.74 -2.95
CA ILE A 242 -3.63 -14.34 -3.69
C ILE A 242 -2.97 -13.14 -2.99
N LYS A 243 -3.76 -12.16 -2.55
CA LYS A 243 -3.25 -10.92 -1.99
C LYS A 243 -2.66 -11.07 -0.58
N LEU A 244 -3.34 -11.80 0.30
CA LEU A 244 -2.98 -11.88 1.71
C LEU A 244 -2.06 -13.05 2.02
N VAL A 245 -1.98 -14.05 1.13
CA VAL A 245 -1.16 -15.25 1.35
C VAL A 245 -0.07 -15.33 0.28
N LEU A 246 -0.45 -15.47 -0.99
CA LEU A 246 0.51 -15.77 -2.05
C LEU A 246 1.51 -14.63 -2.29
N MET A 247 1.01 -13.39 -2.32
CA MET A 247 1.83 -12.19 -2.54
C MET A 247 2.89 -11.98 -1.44
N PRO A 248 2.55 -11.87 -0.15
CA PRO A 248 3.57 -11.72 0.89
C PRO A 248 4.49 -12.94 1.01
N ALA A 249 3.99 -14.16 0.77
CA ALA A 249 4.83 -15.37 0.76
C ALA A 249 5.88 -15.31 -0.36
N LEU A 250 5.50 -14.85 -1.56
CA LEU A 250 6.42 -14.72 -2.67
C LEU A 250 7.44 -13.59 -2.45
N ILE A 251 7.00 -12.46 -1.88
CA ILE A 251 7.91 -11.37 -1.51
C ILE A 251 8.91 -11.86 -0.48
N TRP A 252 8.45 -12.60 0.53
CA TRP A 252 9.34 -13.19 1.53
C TRP A 252 10.32 -14.16 0.86
N ALA A 253 9.85 -15.08 0.02
CA ALA A 253 10.73 -16.03 -0.68
C ALA A 253 11.79 -15.33 -1.55
N LEU A 254 11.43 -14.27 -2.29
CA LEU A 254 12.39 -13.51 -3.08
C LEU A 254 13.33 -12.66 -2.22
N ALA A 255 12.84 -12.04 -1.15
CA ALA A 255 13.71 -11.37 -0.18
C ALA A 255 14.72 -12.36 0.41
N TYR A 256 14.25 -13.58 0.74
CA TYR A 256 15.08 -14.69 1.24
C TYR A 256 16.07 -15.22 0.18
N ALA A 257 15.75 -15.16 -1.12
CA ALA A 257 16.70 -15.53 -2.16
C ALA A 257 17.78 -14.45 -2.38
N LEU A 258 17.44 -13.18 -2.15
CA LEU A 258 18.29 -12.03 -2.48
C LEU A 258 19.23 -11.58 -1.34
N HIS A 259 19.20 -12.24 -0.20
CA HIS A 259 20.02 -11.84 0.95
C HIS A 259 19.71 -10.40 1.41
N LEU A 260 18.44 -9.98 1.33
CA LEU A 260 17.94 -8.67 1.72
C LEU A 260 17.85 -8.47 3.25
N PRO A 261 18.44 -7.40 3.82
CA PRO A 261 18.48 -7.21 5.27
C PRO A 261 17.10 -7.23 5.93
N GLN A 262 17.06 -7.57 7.22
CA GLN A 262 15.82 -7.86 7.94
C GLN A 262 14.80 -6.71 7.89
N GLN A 263 15.27 -5.46 8.03
CA GLN A 263 14.42 -4.28 8.05
C GLN A 263 13.71 -4.08 6.70
N GLU A 264 14.45 -4.08 5.60
CA GLU A 264 13.93 -3.94 4.23
C GLU A 264 12.98 -5.08 3.90
N SER A 265 13.33 -6.31 4.28
CA SER A 265 12.51 -7.50 4.11
C SER A 265 11.17 -7.39 4.84
N GLN A 266 11.17 -6.96 6.10
CA GLN A 266 9.94 -6.70 6.85
C GLN A 266 9.09 -5.63 6.18
N VAL A 267 9.70 -4.55 5.67
CA VAL A 267 8.98 -3.48 4.97
C VAL A 267 8.30 -4.02 3.71
N VAL A 268 9.01 -4.71 2.82
CA VAL A 268 8.41 -5.15 1.55
C VAL A 268 7.35 -6.23 1.76
N VAL A 269 7.52 -7.13 2.73
CA VAL A 269 6.51 -8.14 3.06
C VAL A 269 5.28 -7.48 3.69
N LEU A 270 5.47 -6.52 4.61
CA LEU A 270 4.38 -5.76 5.21
C LEU A 270 3.58 -5.02 4.14
N LEU A 271 4.25 -4.28 3.24
CA LEU A 271 3.56 -3.61 2.13
C LEU A 271 2.86 -4.62 1.20
N GLY A 272 3.43 -5.80 1.03
CA GLY A 272 2.85 -6.90 0.27
C GLY A 272 1.58 -7.48 0.87
N SER A 273 1.52 -7.58 2.20
CA SER A 273 0.41 -8.16 2.98
C SER A 273 -0.75 -7.19 3.22
N MET A 274 -0.61 -5.93 2.82
CA MET A 274 -1.67 -4.94 2.96
C MET A 274 -2.88 -5.32 2.10
N ALA A 275 -4.05 -4.84 2.52
CA ALA A 275 -5.30 -5.01 1.80
C ALA A 275 -5.24 -4.52 0.34
N VAL A 276 -6.18 -5.00 -0.48
CA VAL A 276 -6.31 -4.58 -1.89
C VAL A 276 -6.48 -3.05 -1.96
N GLY A 277 -5.74 -2.43 -2.87
CA GLY A 277 -5.76 -0.97 -3.06
C GLY A 277 -7.03 -0.49 -3.77
N ILE A 278 -7.52 0.69 -3.36
CA ILE A 278 -8.67 1.35 -3.99
C ILE A 278 -8.50 1.56 -5.50
N ASN A 279 -7.25 1.68 -5.98
CA ASN A 279 -6.94 1.82 -7.41
C ASN A 279 -7.45 0.65 -8.25
N VAL A 280 -7.51 -0.56 -7.68
CA VAL A 280 -8.05 -1.75 -8.38
C VAL A 280 -9.55 -1.59 -8.61
N TYR A 281 -10.27 -1.10 -7.60
CA TYR A 281 -11.70 -0.83 -7.70
C TYR A 281 -12.01 0.29 -8.71
N LEU A 282 -11.21 1.37 -8.72
CA LEU A 282 -11.35 2.43 -9.72
C LEU A 282 -11.13 1.90 -11.15
N MET A 283 -10.18 0.98 -11.32
CA MET A 283 -9.94 0.32 -12.61
C MET A 283 -11.13 -0.57 -13.01
N ALA A 284 -11.67 -1.33 -12.07
CA ALA A 284 -12.87 -2.15 -12.25
C ALA A 284 -14.08 -1.32 -12.70
N GLN A 285 -14.32 -0.17 -12.06
CA GLN A 285 -15.37 0.77 -12.47
C GLN A 285 -15.12 1.33 -13.87
N LYS A 286 -13.90 1.79 -14.14
CA LYS A 286 -13.53 2.39 -15.43
C LYS A 286 -13.79 1.44 -16.60
N PHE A 287 -13.41 0.16 -16.43
CA PHE A 287 -13.60 -0.86 -17.46
C PHE A 287 -14.94 -1.61 -17.34
N LYS A 288 -15.76 -1.26 -16.35
CA LYS A 288 -17.06 -1.87 -16.05
C LYS A 288 -17.00 -3.40 -15.86
N VAL A 289 -15.91 -3.92 -15.31
CA VAL A 289 -15.70 -5.35 -15.04
C VAL A 289 -15.36 -5.59 -13.58
N LEU A 290 -15.78 -6.73 -13.02
CA LEU A 290 -15.43 -7.15 -11.64
C LEU A 290 -15.63 -6.09 -10.53
N GLN A 291 -16.55 -5.15 -10.71
CA GLN A 291 -16.78 -4.06 -9.75
C GLN A 291 -17.16 -4.60 -8.37
N GLY A 292 -18.08 -5.56 -8.33
CA GLY A 292 -18.52 -6.18 -7.08
C GLY A 292 -17.41 -7.01 -6.42
N ALA A 293 -16.67 -7.77 -7.23
CA ALA A 293 -15.57 -8.60 -6.73
C ALA A 293 -14.40 -7.78 -6.17
N THR A 294 -14.07 -6.66 -6.82
CA THR A 294 -12.98 -5.77 -6.37
C THR A 294 -13.37 -4.95 -5.14
N ALA A 295 -14.61 -4.45 -5.06
CA ALA A 295 -15.11 -3.80 -3.84
C ALA A 295 -15.15 -4.77 -2.65
N THR A 296 -15.69 -5.97 -2.87
CA THR A 296 -15.83 -6.99 -1.83
C THR A 296 -14.46 -7.51 -1.36
N SER A 297 -13.53 -7.77 -2.28
CA SER A 297 -12.16 -8.15 -1.91
C SER A 297 -11.42 -7.05 -1.17
N MET A 298 -11.64 -5.77 -1.48
CA MET A 298 -11.08 -4.65 -0.72
C MET A 298 -11.59 -4.63 0.73
N LEU A 299 -12.90 -4.77 0.94
CA LEU A 299 -13.49 -4.87 2.28
C LEU A 299 -12.94 -6.08 3.06
N ILE A 300 -13.05 -7.28 2.48
CA ILE A 300 -12.66 -8.53 3.13
C ILE A 300 -11.16 -8.54 3.40
N SER A 301 -10.33 -8.15 2.43
CA SER A 301 -8.88 -8.11 2.64
C SER A 301 -8.47 -7.09 3.69
N THR A 302 -9.18 -5.97 3.82
CA THR A 302 -8.91 -4.99 4.90
C THR A 302 -9.19 -5.61 6.26
N LEU A 303 -10.33 -6.28 6.43
CA LEU A 303 -10.66 -6.97 7.68
C LEU A 303 -9.69 -8.10 7.98
N LEU A 304 -9.39 -8.97 7.01
CA LEU A 304 -8.47 -10.09 7.19
C LEU A 304 -7.01 -9.65 7.39
N SER A 305 -6.59 -8.53 6.79
CA SER A 305 -5.22 -8.01 6.94
C SER A 305 -4.87 -7.68 8.40
N THR A 306 -5.89 -7.42 9.22
CA THR A 306 -5.80 -7.25 10.68
C THR A 306 -5.15 -8.44 11.37
N LEU A 307 -5.43 -9.65 10.89
CA LEU A 307 -4.92 -10.88 11.46
C LEU A 307 -3.69 -11.35 10.69
N THR A 308 -3.77 -11.33 9.36
CA THR A 308 -2.71 -11.91 8.52
C THR A 308 -1.41 -11.12 8.57
N THR A 309 -1.47 -9.78 8.62
CA THR A 309 -0.25 -8.94 8.64
C THR A 309 0.55 -9.14 9.93
N PRO A 310 -0.03 -8.98 11.14
CA PRO A 310 0.72 -9.23 12.37
C PRO A 310 1.24 -10.66 12.48
N MET A 311 0.45 -11.65 12.04
CA MET A 311 0.91 -13.05 12.00
C MET A 311 2.14 -13.23 11.12
N LEU A 312 2.16 -12.62 9.93
CA LEU A 312 3.34 -12.64 9.05
C LEU A 312 4.54 -11.94 9.69
N MET A 313 4.34 -10.81 10.37
CA MET A 313 5.43 -10.09 11.05
C MET A 313 6.05 -10.90 12.19
N ILE A 314 5.25 -11.62 12.98
CA ILE A 314 5.75 -12.56 14.01
C ILE A 314 6.52 -13.71 13.38
N LEU A 315 6.00 -14.25 12.28
CA LEU A 315 6.64 -15.36 11.60
C LEU A 315 8.01 -14.93 11.03
N MET A 316 8.09 -13.73 10.46
CA MET A 316 9.36 -13.16 10.01
C MET A 316 10.31 -12.86 11.16
N SER A 317 9.86 -12.29 12.29
CA SER A 317 10.77 -12.02 13.40
C SER A 317 11.39 -13.29 13.99
N ARG A 318 10.73 -14.44 13.84
CA ARG A 318 11.22 -15.73 14.33
C ARG A 318 12.06 -16.51 13.33
N PHE A 319 11.72 -16.48 12.04
CA PHE A 319 12.33 -17.33 11.01
C PHE A 319 13.17 -16.57 9.98
N TYR A 320 13.15 -15.24 9.97
CA TYR A 320 13.97 -14.47 9.05
C TYR A 320 15.41 -14.37 9.56
N PRO A 321 16.40 -14.82 8.80
CA PRO A 321 17.80 -14.73 9.22
C PRO A 321 18.27 -13.28 9.30
N ALA A 322 19.06 -12.96 10.33
CA ALA A 322 19.73 -11.67 10.45
C ALA A 322 20.94 -11.64 9.50
N TRP A 323 20.68 -11.30 8.24
CA TRP A 323 21.75 -11.07 7.29
C TRP A 323 22.40 -9.69 7.52
N PRO A 324 23.71 -9.58 7.27
CA PRO A 324 24.43 -8.32 7.37
C PRO A 324 23.99 -7.32 6.30
#